data_AF-A0A945K0B1-F1
#
_entry.id   AF-A0A945K0B1-F1
#
_cell.length_a   1.000
_cell.length_b   1.000
_cell.length_c   1.000
_cell.angle_alpha   90.00
_cell.angle_beta   90.00
_cell.angle_gamma   90.00
#
_symmetry.space_group_name_H-M   'P 1'
#
loop_
_entity.id
_entity.type
_entity.pdbx_description
1 polymer ?
#
loop_
_entity_poly.entity_id
_entity_poly.type
_entity_poly.pdbx_seq_one_letter_code
_entity_poly.pdbx_strand_id
1 'polypeptide(L)'
;MKAEAPSGRSQFSGRLILGILSAALLWHGLPVQADSPRTKAARKLTRGARPATPRTLGVGRQRLAPALSPAGTQAAGRIATSAPGTAAALQATGSVQTAGGQRWAEVLARRRQPASWTVTWAPTAGTPRTIDGDGRTGSARVVPGVEPHLQALSIVEEHAGFFRLQQPDAELAHLQTLADAQGATHVRFERQIDGVPVWGEDLVFHLAPTGQLLSYNGHYSPSDIAIAESASLPQARAIEAALEHLTQRVGVVKPLGAAAQRLLGYDGPVARLLYLPSDGDLQLTWQVEIRPNLRDRYRYFVDAETGDVLDWYNATAEDGP
;
A
#
# COMPACT_ATOMS: atom_id res chain seq x y z
N MET A 1 -10.33 -35.58 -77.20
CA MET A 1 -9.01 -35.57 -76.53
C MET A 1 -9.24 -35.88 -75.05
N LYS A 2 -8.61 -36.97 -74.58
CA LYS A 2 -8.19 -37.40 -73.21
C LYS A 2 -8.80 -36.71 -71.96
N ALA A 3 -9.05 -37.36 -70.81
CA ALA A 3 -9.08 -38.77 -70.36
C ALA A 3 -9.53 -38.78 -68.87
N GLU A 4 -10.24 -39.85 -68.50
CA GLU A 4 -10.38 -40.59 -67.23
C GLU A 4 -9.99 -40.00 -65.84
N ALA A 5 -10.97 -40.00 -64.91
CA ALA A 5 -11.14 -40.80 -63.65
C ALA A 5 -10.00 -40.90 -62.58
N PRO A 6 -10.19 -41.45 -61.34
CA PRO A 6 -11.41 -42.04 -60.73
C PRO A 6 -11.66 -41.81 -59.19
N SER A 7 -12.86 -42.22 -58.75
CA SER A 7 -13.28 -42.96 -57.52
C SER A 7 -12.75 -42.66 -56.09
N GLY A 8 -13.67 -42.70 -55.10
CA GLY A 8 -13.37 -43.19 -53.74
C GLY A 8 -14.36 -42.81 -52.64
N ARG A 9 -15.09 -43.80 -52.09
CA ARG A 9 -16.07 -43.73 -50.99
C ARG A 9 -15.44 -43.51 -49.60
N SER A 10 -16.19 -42.95 -48.63
CA SER A 10 -16.26 -43.47 -47.24
C SER A 10 -17.40 -42.81 -46.44
N GLN A 11 -18.05 -43.63 -45.61
CA GLN A 11 -19.18 -43.36 -44.71
C GLN A 11 -18.74 -42.87 -43.31
N PHE A 12 -19.74 -42.79 -42.41
CA PHE A 12 -19.75 -42.59 -40.94
C PHE A 12 -19.95 -41.15 -40.46
N SER A 13 -20.66 -40.83 -39.36
CA SER A 13 -21.84 -41.34 -38.63
C SER A 13 -21.88 -40.52 -37.32
N GLY A 14 -23.07 -40.11 -36.86
CA GLY A 14 -23.30 -39.65 -35.48
C GLY A 14 -22.75 -38.24 -35.16
N ARG A 15 -23.28 -37.47 -34.23
CA ARG A 15 -24.25 -37.71 -33.15
C ARG A 15 -24.94 -36.39 -32.81
N LEU A 16 -26.22 -36.51 -32.45
CA LEU A 16 -26.96 -35.56 -31.62
C LEU A 16 -26.13 -35.15 -30.40
N ILE A 17 -26.08 -33.85 -30.10
CA ILE A 17 -25.96 -33.37 -28.71
C ILE A 17 -27.05 -32.33 -28.46
N LEU A 18 -27.96 -32.80 -27.61
CA LEU A 18 -28.93 -32.16 -26.74
C LEU A 18 -28.59 -30.71 -26.34
N GLY A 19 -29.56 -29.82 -26.55
CA GLY A 19 -29.58 -28.49 -25.95
C GLY A 19 -29.90 -28.56 -24.45
N ILE A 20 -29.24 -27.70 -23.67
CA ILE A 20 -29.61 -27.41 -22.29
C ILE A 20 -29.78 -25.89 -22.16
N LEU A 21 -30.90 -25.54 -21.53
CA LEU A 21 -31.46 -24.21 -21.39
C LEU A 21 -30.53 -23.22 -20.67
N SER A 22 -30.47 -22.02 -21.24
CA SER A 22 -29.99 -20.80 -20.59
C SER A 22 -31.01 -20.32 -19.55
N ALA A 23 -30.55 -20.03 -18.33
CA ALA A 23 -31.30 -19.23 -17.36
C ALA A 23 -30.63 -17.85 -17.26
N ALA A 24 -31.22 -16.87 -17.94
CA ALA A 24 -30.89 -15.46 -17.80
C ALA A 24 -31.83 -14.86 -16.75
N LEU A 25 -31.30 -14.34 -15.65
CA LEU A 25 -32.05 -13.47 -14.74
C LEU A 25 -31.88 -12.02 -15.22
N LEU A 26 -32.93 -11.51 -15.84
CA LEU A 26 -33.16 -10.08 -16.10
C LEU A 26 -33.61 -9.42 -14.79
N TRP A 27 -32.92 -8.37 -14.35
CA TRP A 27 -33.43 -7.45 -13.35
C TRP A 27 -33.74 -6.12 -14.05
N HIS A 28 -35.03 -5.79 -14.17
CA HIS A 28 -35.51 -4.46 -14.57
C HIS A 28 -35.73 -3.61 -13.32
N GLY A 29 -35.18 -2.41 -13.30
CA GLY A 29 -35.30 -1.45 -12.20
C GLY A 29 -36.61 -0.66 -12.22
N LEU A 30 -36.76 0.22 -11.21
CA LEU A 30 -37.45 1.51 -11.27
C LEU A 30 -36.98 2.37 -10.06
N PRO A 31 -37.09 3.71 -10.13
CA PRO A 31 -36.26 4.65 -9.36
C PRO A 31 -36.94 5.15 -8.08
N VAL A 32 -36.13 5.63 -7.12
CA VAL A 32 -36.61 6.48 -6.02
C VAL A 32 -35.83 7.79 -6.06
N GLN A 33 -36.59 8.87 -6.18
CA GLN A 33 -36.16 10.25 -6.12
C GLN A 33 -36.61 10.81 -4.77
N ALA A 34 -35.69 11.34 -3.97
CA ALA A 34 -36.01 12.19 -2.83
C ALA A 34 -34.88 13.20 -2.61
N ASP A 35 -35.32 14.42 -2.37
CA ASP A 35 -34.58 15.67 -2.47
C ASP A 35 -34.05 16.14 -1.10
N SER A 36 -32.95 16.90 -1.14
CA SER A 36 -32.56 17.98 -0.21
C SER A 36 -31.85 17.69 1.15
N PRO A 37 -31.05 18.66 1.65
CA PRO A 37 -29.70 18.41 2.14
C PRO A 37 -29.56 18.41 3.67
N ARG A 38 -28.59 17.65 4.19
CA ARG A 38 -28.12 17.78 5.58
C ARG A 38 -26.62 18.04 5.63
N THR A 39 -26.31 19.22 6.16
CA THR A 39 -24.99 19.75 6.49
C THR A 39 -24.22 18.79 7.40
N LYS A 40 -23.04 18.33 6.95
CA LYS A 40 -22.07 17.64 7.83
C LYS A 40 -21.31 18.69 8.64
N ALA A 41 -21.65 18.80 9.91
CA ALA A 41 -20.83 19.53 10.88
C ALA A 41 -19.49 18.82 11.07
N ALA A 42 -18.40 19.48 10.70
CA ALA A 42 -17.05 19.05 11.00
C ALA A 42 -16.81 19.14 12.51
N ARG A 43 -16.65 18.00 13.19
CA ARG A 43 -16.27 17.97 14.60
C ARG A 43 -14.74 17.98 14.69
N LYS A 44 -14.17 19.16 14.97
CA LYS A 44 -12.76 19.31 15.38
C LYS A 44 -12.51 18.45 16.62
N LEU A 45 -11.56 17.52 16.54
CA LEU A 45 -10.99 16.87 17.71
C LEU A 45 -9.96 17.82 18.33
N THR A 46 -10.35 18.49 19.42
CA THR A 46 -9.46 19.27 20.27
C THR A 46 -8.57 18.33 21.08
N ARG A 47 -7.25 18.43 20.88
CA ARG A 47 -6.21 17.70 21.63
C ARG A 47 -6.22 18.21 23.09
N GLY A 48 -6.52 17.32 24.03
CA GLY A 48 -6.50 17.61 25.46
C GLY A 48 -5.09 17.95 25.96
N ALA A 49 -4.99 19.00 26.76
CA ALA A 49 -3.77 19.51 27.36
C ALA A 49 -3.15 18.54 28.39
N ARG A 50 -1.82 18.42 28.36
CA ARG A 50 -1.01 17.71 29.38
C ARG A 50 -1.04 18.49 30.70
N PRO A 51 -1.21 17.85 31.88
CA PRO A 51 -0.92 18.50 33.15
C PRO A 51 0.60 18.49 33.43
N ALA A 52 1.09 19.64 33.89
CA ALA A 52 2.48 19.88 34.27
C ALA A 52 2.83 19.21 35.60
N THR A 53 3.98 18.54 35.65
CA THR A 53 4.63 18.08 36.90
C THR A 53 5.44 19.22 37.54
N PRO A 54 5.37 19.42 38.87
CA PRO A 54 6.18 20.44 39.53
C PRO A 54 7.64 19.99 39.75
N ARG A 55 8.55 20.94 39.54
CA ARG A 55 9.99 20.90 39.89
C ARG A 55 10.17 20.89 41.41
N THR A 56 11.06 20.01 41.90
CA THR A 56 11.78 20.19 43.17
C THR A 56 13.28 20.12 42.91
N LEU A 57 13.97 21.21 43.27
CA LEU A 57 15.43 21.34 43.32
C LEU A 57 15.90 20.96 44.73
N GLY A 58 17.09 20.34 44.85
CA GLY A 58 17.86 20.45 46.10
C GLY A 58 18.79 19.30 46.52
N VAL A 59 19.95 19.20 45.86
CA VAL A 59 21.32 18.97 46.42
C VAL A 59 21.59 17.82 47.41
N GLY A 60 22.59 16.99 47.09
CA GLY A 60 23.34 16.22 48.08
C GLY A 60 24.33 15.19 47.51
N ARG A 61 25.55 15.62 47.18
CA ARG A 61 26.70 14.74 46.83
C ARG A 61 27.05 13.80 48.00
N GLN A 62 27.39 12.55 47.70
CA GLN A 62 28.54 11.88 48.33
C GLN A 62 29.02 10.68 47.49
N ARG A 63 30.30 10.76 47.07
CA ARG A 63 31.12 9.67 46.51
C ARG A 63 31.55 8.76 47.65
N LEU A 64 31.51 7.44 47.47
CA LEU A 64 32.47 6.49 48.07
C LEU A 64 32.51 5.18 47.23
N ALA A 65 33.70 4.83 46.78
CA ALA A 65 34.18 3.52 46.32
C ALA A 65 35.72 3.55 46.50
N PRO A 66 36.48 2.43 46.53
CA PRO A 66 36.12 1.05 46.15
C PRO A 66 36.58 -0.03 47.16
N ALA A 67 36.22 -1.29 46.92
CA ALA A 67 36.89 -2.45 47.51
C ALA A 67 37.07 -3.55 46.47
N LEU A 68 38.25 -4.17 46.52
CA LEU A 68 38.88 -5.08 45.56
C LEU A 68 38.38 -6.53 45.66
N SER A 69 38.53 -7.26 44.54
CA SER A 69 38.33 -8.69 44.33
C SER A 69 39.26 -9.61 45.15
N PRO A 70 39.09 -10.95 45.08
CA PRO A 70 39.90 -11.70 44.12
C PRO A 70 39.24 -12.90 43.39
N ALA A 71 39.75 -13.09 42.17
CA ALA A 71 40.00 -14.25 41.28
C ALA A 71 39.42 -15.68 41.49
N GLY A 72 39.13 -16.32 40.33
CA GLY A 72 39.07 -17.76 40.05
C GLY A 72 38.20 -18.08 38.80
N THR A 73 38.68 -17.93 37.56
CA THR A 73 39.37 -18.91 36.65
C THR A 73 38.52 -20.08 36.11
N GLN A 74 38.05 -19.90 34.85
CA GLN A 74 37.97 -20.79 33.66
C GLN A 74 37.10 -22.07 33.58
N ALA A 75 36.22 -22.10 32.55
CA ALA A 75 36.24 -23.00 31.35
C ALA A 75 34.81 -23.14 30.77
N ALA A 76 34.48 -22.49 29.66
CA ALA A 76 34.53 -22.98 28.27
C ALA A 76 33.50 -24.08 27.92
N GLY A 77 32.46 -23.69 27.16
CA GLY A 77 31.49 -24.59 26.51
C GLY A 77 30.57 -23.80 25.58
N ARG A 78 31.01 -23.61 24.32
CA ARG A 78 30.26 -22.92 23.25
C ARG A 78 29.24 -23.88 22.65
N ILE A 79 27.97 -23.47 22.54
CA ILE A 79 27.05 -23.99 21.54
C ILE A 79 26.53 -22.79 20.75
N ALA A 80 26.81 -22.81 19.45
CA ALA A 80 26.51 -21.75 18.50
C ALA A 80 25.05 -21.84 18.03
N THR A 81 24.30 -20.76 18.17
CA THR A 81 23.08 -20.49 17.41
C THR A 81 23.45 -19.58 16.25
N SER A 82 23.36 -20.09 15.02
CA SER A 82 23.55 -19.31 13.79
C SER A 82 22.23 -18.69 13.36
N ALA A 83 22.14 -17.37 13.42
CA ALA A 83 21.23 -16.55 12.62
C ALA A 83 22.04 -15.39 12.04
N PRO A 84 22.09 -15.19 10.71
CA PRO A 84 22.55 -13.94 10.15
C PRO A 84 21.37 -13.15 9.56
N GLY A 85 21.31 -11.87 9.90
CA GLY A 85 20.34 -10.93 9.37
C GLY A 85 20.35 -9.62 10.15
N THR A 86 21.54 -9.05 10.39
CA THR A 86 21.70 -7.72 10.96
C THR A 86 21.10 -6.69 9.99
N ALA A 87 20.03 -6.02 10.41
CA ALA A 87 19.58 -4.78 9.78
C ALA A 87 20.70 -3.75 9.91
N ALA A 88 21.37 -3.45 8.81
CA ALA A 88 22.25 -2.32 8.71
C ALA A 88 21.40 -1.05 8.84
N ALA A 89 21.83 -0.13 9.70
CA ALA A 89 21.24 1.20 9.81
C ALA A 89 21.33 1.89 8.44
N LEU A 90 20.19 2.12 7.80
CA LEU A 90 20.08 3.00 6.65
C LEU A 90 20.18 4.43 7.17
N GLN A 91 21.39 4.98 7.16
CA GLN A 91 21.58 6.43 7.19
C GLN A 91 21.64 6.92 5.75
N ALA A 92 20.50 7.36 5.22
CA ALA A 92 20.44 8.13 3.99
C ALA A 92 20.33 9.61 4.36
N THR A 93 21.48 10.29 4.39
CA THR A 93 21.54 11.74 4.27
C THR A 93 21.60 12.08 2.79
N GLY A 94 20.47 12.39 2.17
CA GLY A 94 20.50 12.87 0.79
C GLY A 94 19.13 12.98 0.16
N SER A 95 18.73 14.22 -0.15
CA SER A 95 17.71 14.51 -1.16
C SER A 95 17.83 13.54 -2.33
N VAL A 96 16.72 12.88 -2.68
CA VAL A 96 16.51 12.07 -3.89
C VAL A 96 17.34 12.63 -5.07
N GLN A 97 18.55 12.09 -5.25
CA GLN A 97 19.41 12.35 -6.40
C GLN A 97 19.51 11.06 -7.20
N THR A 98 18.44 10.82 -7.96
CA THR A 98 18.42 10.24 -9.31
C THR A 98 19.30 9.01 -9.58
N ALA A 99 18.69 7.82 -9.47
CA ALA A 99 19.06 6.67 -10.30
C ALA A 99 18.16 6.67 -11.56
N GLY A 100 18.41 7.62 -12.46
CA GLY A 100 17.66 7.82 -13.71
C GLY A 100 17.72 9.30 -14.10
N GLY A 101 18.48 9.63 -15.14
CA GLY A 101 19.02 10.97 -15.42
C GLY A 101 18.02 12.09 -15.77
N GLN A 102 16.78 12.07 -15.30
CA GLN A 102 15.84 13.18 -15.46
C GLN A 102 15.82 14.08 -14.22
N ARG A 103 16.13 15.37 -14.42
CA ARG A 103 16.07 16.37 -13.34
C ARG A 103 14.60 16.74 -13.07
N TRP A 104 14.21 16.87 -11.81
CA TRP A 104 12.81 17.19 -11.42
C TRP A 104 12.20 18.39 -12.17
N ALA A 105 13.00 19.42 -12.46
CA ALA A 105 12.56 20.56 -13.26
C ALA A 105 12.08 20.19 -14.67
N GLU A 106 12.71 19.20 -15.31
CA GLU A 106 12.33 18.70 -16.64
C GLU A 106 11.03 17.91 -16.60
N VAL A 107 10.83 17.13 -15.53
CA VAL A 107 9.56 16.42 -15.28
C VAL A 107 8.44 17.43 -15.12
N LEU A 108 8.61 18.46 -14.29
CA LEU A 108 7.62 19.52 -14.10
C LEU A 108 7.31 20.31 -15.38
N ALA A 109 8.29 20.49 -16.27
CA ALA A 109 8.08 21.14 -17.56
C ALA A 109 7.10 20.36 -18.48
N ARG A 110 6.89 19.05 -18.21
CA ARG A 110 5.96 18.18 -18.93
C ARG A 110 4.56 18.12 -18.31
N ARG A 111 4.18 19.09 -17.47
CA ARG A 111 2.84 19.19 -16.83
C ARG A 111 1.65 19.42 -17.76
N ARG A 112 1.81 19.31 -19.07
CA ARG A 112 0.70 19.57 -20.01
C ARG A 112 -0.39 18.54 -19.82
N GLN A 113 -1.55 18.99 -19.34
CA GLN A 113 -2.76 18.19 -19.29
C GLN A 113 -3.24 17.90 -20.71
N PRO A 114 -3.58 16.65 -21.04
CA PRO A 114 -4.28 16.31 -22.27
C PRO A 114 -5.62 17.06 -22.37
N ALA A 115 -5.90 17.69 -23.51
CA ALA A 115 -7.09 18.54 -23.68
C ALA A 115 -8.44 17.80 -23.48
N SER A 116 -8.42 16.48 -23.59
CA SER A 116 -9.59 15.60 -23.43
C SER A 116 -9.87 15.16 -22.00
N TRP A 117 -8.94 15.42 -21.07
CA TRP A 117 -9.08 14.97 -19.69
C TRP A 117 -9.84 16.00 -18.86
N THR A 118 -10.90 15.56 -18.19
CA THR A 118 -11.52 16.32 -17.10
C THR A 118 -10.90 15.87 -15.79
N VAL A 119 -10.28 16.80 -15.04
CA VAL A 119 -9.43 16.46 -13.90
C VAL A 119 -9.93 17.13 -12.63
N THR A 120 -10.02 16.36 -11.54
CA THR A 120 -10.07 16.92 -10.19
C THR A 120 -8.73 16.76 -9.50
N TRP A 121 -8.33 17.73 -8.70
CA TRP A 121 -7.00 17.79 -8.10
C TRP A 121 -7.05 17.56 -6.59
N ALA A 122 -6.01 16.91 -6.06
CA ALA A 122 -5.76 16.86 -4.63
C ALA A 122 -5.41 18.27 -4.12
N PRO A 123 -6.11 18.80 -3.08
CA PRO A 123 -5.98 20.21 -2.68
C PRO A 123 -4.57 20.66 -2.28
N THR A 124 -3.78 19.77 -1.70
CA THR A 124 -2.44 20.07 -1.15
C THR A 124 -1.32 19.41 -1.95
N ALA A 125 -1.52 18.16 -2.37
CA ALA A 125 -0.51 17.39 -3.10
C ALA A 125 -0.34 17.87 -4.56
N GLY A 126 -1.32 18.58 -5.15
CA GLY A 126 -1.27 19.02 -6.54
C GLY A 126 -1.15 17.86 -7.55
N THR A 127 -1.56 16.66 -7.14
CA THR A 127 -1.67 15.44 -7.94
C THR A 127 -3.11 15.26 -8.43
N PRO A 128 -3.35 14.63 -9.60
CA PRO A 128 -4.69 14.28 -10.05
C PRO A 128 -5.36 13.31 -9.06
N ARG A 129 -6.60 13.62 -8.67
CA ARG A 129 -7.45 12.75 -7.85
C ARG A 129 -8.40 11.93 -8.70
N THR A 130 -9.05 12.56 -9.66
CA THR A 130 -9.84 11.87 -10.67
C THR A 130 -9.48 12.37 -12.04
N ILE A 131 -9.53 11.48 -13.02
CA ILE A 131 -9.49 11.83 -14.44
C ILE A 131 -10.65 11.10 -15.09
N ASP A 132 -11.54 11.83 -15.72
CA ASP A 132 -12.50 11.28 -16.65
C ASP A 132 -11.92 11.44 -18.05
N GLY A 133 -11.59 10.31 -18.67
CA GLY A 133 -11.19 10.23 -20.06
C GLY A 133 -12.41 10.11 -20.95
N ASP A 134 -12.28 10.54 -22.21
CA ASP A 134 -13.34 10.33 -23.22
C ASP A 134 -13.27 8.92 -23.85
N GLY A 135 -12.33 8.07 -23.39
CA GLY A 135 -12.07 6.73 -23.92
C GLY A 135 -11.55 6.69 -25.35
N ARG A 136 -11.20 7.84 -25.96
CA ARG A 136 -10.93 7.98 -27.40
C ARG A 136 -9.72 8.86 -27.72
N THR A 137 -9.43 9.85 -26.89
CA THR A 137 -8.39 10.85 -27.12
C THR A 137 -7.56 11.09 -25.84
N GLY A 138 -6.24 11.14 -25.98
CA GLY A 138 -5.35 11.62 -24.91
C GLY A 138 -4.88 10.59 -23.87
N SER A 139 -5.15 9.29 -24.02
CA SER A 139 -4.35 8.26 -23.35
C SER A 139 -3.08 8.00 -24.18
N ALA A 140 -2.00 7.59 -23.54
CA ALA A 140 -0.78 7.14 -24.21
C ALA A 140 -1.09 6.23 -25.41
N ARG A 141 -0.19 6.22 -26.40
CA ARG A 141 -0.37 5.37 -27.60
C ARG A 141 -0.64 3.93 -27.17
N VAL A 142 -1.86 3.46 -27.45
CA VAL A 142 -2.24 2.08 -27.19
C VAL A 142 -1.40 1.16 -28.06
N VAL A 143 -0.77 0.17 -27.44
CA VAL A 143 -0.03 -0.89 -28.14
C VAL A 143 -0.80 -2.21 -28.00
N PRO A 144 -1.32 -2.80 -29.10
CA PRO A 144 -2.01 -4.07 -29.04
C PRO A 144 -1.15 -5.18 -28.42
N GLY A 145 -1.74 -5.98 -27.53
CA GLY A 145 -1.07 -7.13 -26.89
C GLY A 145 -0.18 -6.79 -25.70
N VAL A 146 -0.17 -5.53 -25.24
CA VAL A 146 0.51 -5.12 -24.00
C VAL A 146 -0.38 -5.42 -22.80
N GLU A 147 0.22 -5.95 -21.73
CA GLU A 147 -0.48 -6.20 -20.47
C GLU A 147 -1.11 -4.91 -19.91
N PRO A 148 -2.33 -4.95 -19.35
CA PRO A 148 -3.04 -3.75 -18.92
C PRO A 148 -2.25 -2.87 -17.95
N HIS A 149 -1.47 -3.47 -17.04
CA HIS A 149 -0.66 -2.71 -16.10
C HIS A 149 0.49 -1.96 -16.78
N LEU A 150 1.14 -2.55 -17.79
CA LEU A 150 2.16 -1.85 -18.57
C LEU A 150 1.55 -0.71 -19.39
N GLN A 151 0.33 -0.89 -19.91
CA GLN A 151 -0.41 0.16 -20.59
C GLN A 151 -0.79 1.32 -19.65
N ALA A 152 -1.19 1.02 -18.41
CA ALA A 152 -1.45 2.04 -17.40
C ALA A 152 -0.17 2.78 -17.00
N LEU A 153 0.93 2.06 -16.78
CA LEU A 153 2.22 2.65 -16.45
C LEU A 153 2.71 3.59 -17.55
N SER A 154 2.57 3.20 -18.82
CA SER A 154 3.00 4.06 -19.94
C SER A 154 2.21 5.38 -20.01
N ILE A 155 0.94 5.39 -19.59
CA ILE A 155 0.15 6.63 -19.46
C ILE A 155 0.77 7.56 -18.43
N VAL A 156 1.22 7.01 -17.29
CA VAL A 156 1.88 7.81 -16.25
C VAL A 156 3.24 8.30 -16.72
N GLU A 157 4.04 7.46 -17.37
CA GLU A 157 5.36 7.83 -17.89
C GLU A 157 5.30 8.93 -18.95
N GLU A 158 4.36 8.83 -19.89
CA GLU A 158 4.15 9.86 -20.92
C GLU A 158 3.74 11.21 -20.32
N HIS A 159 3.03 11.17 -19.18
CA HIS A 159 2.50 12.34 -18.48
C HIS A 159 3.09 12.53 -17.08
N ALA A 160 4.35 12.12 -16.87
CA ALA A 160 4.99 12.05 -15.56
C ALA A 160 4.94 13.39 -14.79
N GLY A 161 5.15 14.50 -15.51
CA GLY A 161 5.01 15.86 -14.98
C GLY A 161 3.62 16.18 -14.46
N PHE A 162 2.58 15.78 -15.20
CA PHE A 162 1.18 15.96 -14.81
C PHE A 162 0.83 15.13 -13.57
N PHE A 163 1.29 13.88 -13.51
CA PHE A 163 1.13 13.02 -12.34
C PHE A 163 2.06 13.40 -11.17
N ARG A 164 3.02 14.31 -11.37
CA ARG A 164 4.07 14.65 -10.39
C ARG A 164 4.85 13.43 -9.89
N LEU A 165 5.15 12.51 -10.79
CA LEU A 165 5.99 11.35 -10.54
C LEU A 165 7.28 11.50 -11.34
N GLN A 166 8.44 11.36 -10.71
CA GLN A 166 9.74 11.55 -11.33
C GLN A 166 10.20 10.30 -12.09
N GLN A 167 9.96 9.11 -11.54
CA GLN A 167 10.31 7.81 -12.07
C GLN A 167 9.15 6.82 -11.86
N PRO A 168 8.04 6.95 -12.62
CA PRO A 168 6.83 6.17 -12.38
C PRO A 168 7.04 4.65 -12.25
N ASP A 169 8.00 4.09 -13.00
CA ASP A 169 8.36 2.67 -12.98
C ASP A 169 9.00 2.22 -11.65
N ALA A 170 9.83 3.05 -11.04
CA ALA A 170 10.40 2.80 -9.71
C ALA A 170 9.42 3.15 -8.59
N GLU A 171 8.51 4.08 -8.87
CA GLU A 171 7.64 4.74 -7.91
C GLU A 171 6.28 4.07 -7.73
N LEU A 172 5.86 3.24 -8.70
CA LEU A 172 4.58 2.55 -8.72
C LEU A 172 4.78 1.03 -8.78
N ALA A 173 4.39 0.34 -7.71
CA ALA A 173 4.38 -1.11 -7.70
C ALA A 173 2.99 -1.62 -8.13
N HIS A 174 2.93 -2.52 -9.11
CA HIS A 174 1.67 -3.13 -9.54
C HIS A 174 1.11 -4.02 -8.43
N LEU A 175 -0.10 -3.72 -7.96
CA LEU A 175 -0.78 -4.50 -6.93
C LEU A 175 -1.76 -5.51 -7.53
N GLN A 176 -2.56 -5.08 -8.50
CA GLN A 176 -3.67 -5.89 -8.98
C GLN A 176 -4.14 -5.46 -10.37
N THR A 177 -4.56 -6.44 -11.17
CA THR A 177 -5.38 -6.21 -12.36
C THR A 177 -6.63 -7.07 -12.28
N LEU A 178 -7.80 -6.46 -12.42
CA LEU A 178 -9.10 -7.14 -12.48
C LEU A 178 -9.79 -6.79 -13.80
N ALA A 179 -10.33 -7.78 -14.51
CA ALA A 179 -11.18 -7.56 -15.68
C ALA A 179 -12.66 -7.69 -15.29
N ASP A 180 -13.51 -6.83 -15.85
CA ASP A 180 -14.96 -6.99 -15.75
C ASP A 180 -15.51 -7.87 -16.90
N ALA A 181 -16.82 -8.13 -16.85
CA ALA A 181 -17.49 -8.97 -17.84
C ALA A 181 -17.54 -8.36 -19.26
N GLN A 182 -17.28 -7.06 -19.39
CA GLN A 182 -17.22 -6.34 -20.67
C GLN A 182 -15.77 -6.26 -21.20
N GLY A 183 -14.79 -6.76 -20.44
CA GLY A 183 -13.38 -6.77 -20.78
C GLY A 183 -12.63 -5.48 -20.42
N ALA A 184 -13.26 -4.53 -19.74
CA ALA A 184 -12.54 -3.39 -19.20
C ALA A 184 -11.75 -3.83 -17.97
N THR A 185 -10.58 -3.21 -17.77
CA THR A 185 -9.63 -3.63 -16.73
C THR A 185 -9.40 -2.54 -15.71
N HIS A 186 -9.39 -2.93 -14.44
CA HIS A 186 -9.04 -2.13 -13.28
C HIS A 186 -7.61 -2.47 -12.88
N VAL A 187 -6.68 -1.54 -13.10
CA VAL A 187 -5.28 -1.70 -12.72
C VAL A 187 -5.01 -0.86 -11.50
N ARG A 188 -4.57 -1.47 -10.41
CA ARG A 188 -4.18 -0.80 -9.17
C ARG A 188 -2.67 -0.85 -8.98
N PHE A 189 -2.07 0.30 -8.70
CA PHE A 189 -0.71 0.44 -8.21
C PHE A 189 -0.70 0.94 -6.77
N GLU A 190 0.28 0.51 -5.99
CA GLU A 190 0.68 1.20 -4.76
C GLU A 190 1.85 2.13 -5.03
N ARG A 191 1.86 3.27 -4.34
CA ARG A 191 3.01 4.16 -4.33
C ARG A 191 4.11 3.58 -3.44
N GLN A 192 5.35 3.64 -3.90
CA GLN A 192 6.53 3.26 -3.11
C GLN A 192 7.72 4.20 -3.31
N ILE A 193 8.55 4.38 -2.30
CA ILE A 193 9.81 5.13 -2.38
C ILE A 193 10.93 4.15 -2.03
N ASP A 194 11.87 3.96 -2.94
CA ASP A 194 12.98 3.00 -2.80
C ASP A 194 12.51 1.58 -2.39
N GLY A 195 11.38 1.15 -2.92
CA GLY A 195 10.77 -0.15 -2.63
C GLY A 195 10.01 -0.24 -1.30
N VAL A 196 9.90 0.87 -0.55
CA VAL A 196 9.11 0.96 0.68
C VAL A 196 7.73 1.56 0.34
N PRO A 197 6.62 0.85 0.63
CA PRO A 197 5.29 1.33 0.27
C PRO A 197 4.90 2.57 1.10
N VAL A 198 4.10 3.45 0.49
CA VAL A 198 3.48 4.59 1.19
C VAL A 198 2.06 4.21 1.60
N TRP A 199 1.78 4.29 2.89
CA TRP A 199 0.52 3.82 3.47
C TRP A 199 -0.68 4.59 2.91
N GLY A 200 -1.63 3.84 2.38
CA GLY A 200 -2.89 4.37 1.87
C GLY A 200 -2.77 5.08 0.53
N GLU A 201 -1.59 5.04 -0.12
CA GLU A 201 -1.39 5.70 -1.40
C GLU A 201 -1.50 4.74 -2.58
N ASP A 202 -2.49 4.96 -3.44
CA ASP A 202 -2.74 4.15 -4.61
C ASP A 202 -3.22 4.94 -5.83
N LEU A 203 -3.03 4.29 -6.98
CA LEU A 203 -3.45 4.77 -8.29
C LEU A 203 -4.25 3.65 -8.97
N VAL A 204 -5.49 3.93 -9.34
CA VAL A 204 -6.42 2.98 -9.96
C VAL A 204 -6.80 3.48 -11.35
N PHE A 205 -6.44 2.73 -12.37
CA PHE A 205 -6.78 3.00 -13.77
C PHE A 205 -7.90 2.09 -14.23
N HIS A 206 -8.90 2.67 -14.87
CA HIS A 206 -9.96 1.96 -15.56
C HIS A 206 -9.66 2.06 -17.06
N LEU A 207 -9.29 0.94 -17.67
CA LEU A 207 -8.97 0.87 -19.10
C LEU A 207 -10.06 0.15 -19.86
N ALA A 208 -10.39 0.66 -21.04
CA ALA A 208 -11.24 -0.03 -22.00
C ALA A 208 -10.59 -1.36 -22.45
N PRO A 209 -11.36 -2.30 -23.04
CA PRO A 209 -10.78 -3.53 -23.61
C PRO A 209 -9.69 -3.27 -24.66
N THR A 210 -9.74 -2.10 -25.28
CA THR A 210 -8.76 -1.59 -26.24
C THR A 210 -7.50 -1.04 -25.57
N GLY A 211 -7.44 -0.87 -24.25
CA GLY A 211 -6.33 -0.27 -23.52
C GLY A 211 -6.41 1.27 -23.35
N GLN A 212 -7.47 1.91 -23.87
CA GLN A 212 -7.70 3.35 -23.70
C GLN A 212 -8.09 3.69 -22.26
N LEU A 213 -7.64 4.84 -21.74
CA LEU A 213 -8.06 5.33 -20.43
C LEU A 213 -9.54 5.74 -20.44
N LEU A 214 -10.36 5.06 -19.65
CA LEU A 214 -11.75 5.45 -19.39
C LEU A 214 -11.82 6.43 -18.23
N SER A 215 -11.24 6.04 -17.10
CA SER A 215 -11.17 6.88 -15.92
C SER A 215 -10.01 6.48 -15.02
N TYR A 216 -9.72 7.33 -14.05
CA TYR A 216 -8.65 7.14 -13.07
C TYR A 216 -9.08 7.69 -11.72
N ASN A 217 -8.65 7.00 -10.67
CA ASN A 217 -8.76 7.44 -9.28
C ASN A 217 -7.38 7.38 -8.63
N GLY A 218 -6.97 8.45 -7.97
CA GLY A 218 -5.66 8.56 -7.33
C GLY A 218 -5.73 9.16 -5.94
N HIS A 219 -4.97 8.58 -5.02
CA HIS A 219 -4.65 9.16 -3.74
C HIS A 219 -3.17 8.91 -3.47
N TYR A 220 -2.31 9.90 -3.72
CA TYR A 220 -0.88 9.74 -3.56
C TYR A 220 -0.15 11.08 -3.48
N SER A 221 1.04 11.04 -2.92
CA SER A 221 1.94 12.17 -2.76
C SER A 221 2.88 12.31 -3.97
N PRO A 222 3.27 13.55 -4.33
CA PRO A 222 4.20 13.77 -5.43
C PRO A 222 5.63 13.35 -5.04
N SER A 223 6.50 13.10 -6.03
CA SER A 223 7.90 12.70 -5.80
C SER A 223 8.74 13.71 -5.00
N ASP A 224 8.34 14.98 -4.97
CA ASP A 224 9.02 16.04 -4.24
C ASP A 224 8.45 16.29 -2.83
N ILE A 225 7.65 15.36 -2.31
CA ILE A 225 7.24 15.39 -0.90
C ILE A 225 8.45 15.26 0.03
N ALA A 226 8.39 15.93 1.18
CA ALA A 226 9.42 15.80 2.20
C ALA A 226 9.34 14.42 2.88
N ILE A 227 10.49 13.85 3.22
CA ILE A 227 10.59 12.52 3.84
C ILE A 227 11.43 12.62 5.12
N ALA A 228 10.94 12.04 6.20
CA ALA A 228 11.70 11.76 7.41
C ALA A 228 12.21 10.30 7.36
N GLU A 229 13.46 10.12 6.93
CA GLU A 229 14.03 8.82 6.54
C GLU A 229 14.73 8.04 7.67
N SER A 230 14.63 8.46 8.93
CA SER A 230 15.30 7.75 10.02
C SER A 230 14.55 6.46 10.38
N ALA A 231 15.16 5.31 10.07
CA ALA A 231 14.80 4.02 10.65
C ALA A 231 16.01 3.40 11.35
N SER A 232 16.02 3.48 12.68
CA SER A 232 17.05 2.86 13.53
C SER A 232 16.49 1.80 14.48
N LEU A 233 15.15 1.78 14.67
CA LEU A 233 14.48 0.84 15.55
C LEU A 233 14.37 -0.54 14.88
N PRO A 234 14.88 -1.62 15.52
CA PRO A 234 14.71 -2.97 15.00
C PRO A 234 13.24 -3.39 14.95
N GLN A 235 12.85 -4.14 13.91
CA GLN A 235 11.52 -4.69 13.70
C GLN A 235 10.91 -5.35 14.96
N ALA A 236 11.72 -6.14 15.70
CA ALA A 236 11.28 -6.81 16.92
C ALA A 236 10.85 -5.83 18.02
N ARG A 237 11.52 -4.67 18.14
CA ARG A 237 11.16 -3.64 19.14
C ARG A 237 9.86 -2.94 18.80
N ALA A 238 9.56 -2.75 17.51
CA ALA A 238 8.26 -2.23 17.09
C ALA A 238 7.12 -3.20 17.45
N ILE A 239 7.34 -4.51 17.26
CA ILE A 239 6.38 -5.55 17.66
C ILE A 239 6.16 -5.53 19.18
N GLU A 240 7.23 -5.46 19.97
CA GLU A 240 7.14 -5.35 21.43
C GLU A 240 6.34 -4.12 21.87
N ALA A 241 6.66 -2.94 21.34
CA ALA A 241 5.93 -1.70 21.65
C ALA A 241 4.43 -1.80 21.34
N ALA A 242 4.07 -2.37 20.19
CA ALA A 242 2.68 -2.58 19.79
C ALA A 242 1.96 -3.60 20.70
N LEU A 243 2.63 -4.69 21.10
CA LEU A 243 2.09 -5.70 22.02
C LEU A 243 1.89 -5.15 23.43
N GLU A 244 2.86 -4.38 23.95
CA GLU A 244 2.76 -3.72 25.25
C GLU A 244 1.58 -2.76 25.30
N HIS A 245 1.46 -1.90 24.28
CA HIS A 245 0.36 -0.96 24.18
C HIS A 245 -1.00 -1.66 24.03
N LEU A 246 -1.08 -2.75 23.24
CA LEU A 246 -2.31 -3.54 23.15
C LEU A 246 -2.66 -4.19 24.49
N THR A 247 -1.68 -4.76 25.18
CA THR A 247 -1.87 -5.47 26.46
C THR A 247 -2.42 -4.53 27.54
N GLN A 248 -1.98 -3.28 27.57
CA GLN A 248 -2.52 -2.26 28.48
C GLN A 248 -4.01 -1.96 28.23
N ARG A 249 -4.53 -2.21 27.03
CA ARG A 249 -5.90 -1.88 26.63
C ARG A 249 -6.87 -3.04 26.73
N VAL A 250 -6.46 -4.24 26.31
CA VAL A 250 -7.34 -5.42 26.24
C VAL A 250 -6.97 -6.49 27.27
N GLY A 251 -5.96 -6.24 28.11
CA GLY A 251 -5.42 -7.21 29.04
C GLY A 251 -4.45 -8.17 28.37
N VAL A 252 -4.30 -9.37 28.94
CA VAL A 252 -3.27 -10.33 28.50
C VAL A 252 -3.50 -10.79 27.06
N VAL A 253 -2.59 -10.41 26.17
CA VAL A 253 -2.51 -10.94 24.80
C VAL A 253 -1.73 -12.26 24.84
N LYS A 254 -2.37 -13.36 24.43
CA LYS A 254 -1.72 -14.67 24.35
C LYS A 254 -1.51 -15.06 22.90
N PRO A 255 -0.43 -15.78 22.57
CA PRO A 255 -0.27 -16.39 21.26
C PRO A 255 -1.47 -17.28 20.93
N LEU A 256 -1.90 -17.25 19.67
CA LEU A 256 -2.93 -18.15 19.18
C LEU A 256 -2.42 -19.60 19.20
N GLY A 257 -3.30 -20.54 19.53
CA GLY A 257 -2.98 -21.96 19.39
C GLY A 257 -2.79 -22.36 17.93
N ALA A 258 -2.04 -23.43 17.68
CA ALA A 258 -1.66 -23.88 16.33
C ALA A 258 -2.85 -24.11 15.36
N ALA A 259 -4.03 -24.48 15.87
CA ALA A 259 -5.23 -24.60 15.05
C ALA A 259 -5.75 -23.24 14.56
N ALA A 260 -5.76 -22.24 15.44
CA ALA A 260 -6.17 -20.87 15.13
C ALA A 260 -5.18 -20.18 14.19
N GLN A 261 -3.88 -20.36 14.41
CA GLN A 261 -2.83 -19.85 13.52
C GLN A 261 -3.01 -20.38 12.09
N ARG A 262 -3.21 -21.69 11.92
CA ARG A 262 -3.47 -22.31 10.62
C ARG A 262 -4.76 -21.82 9.96
N LEU A 263 -5.84 -21.67 10.74
CA LEU A 263 -7.12 -21.18 10.23
C LEU A 263 -7.01 -19.75 9.69
N LEU A 264 -6.22 -18.91 10.34
CA LEU A 264 -6.06 -17.50 9.99
C LEU A 264 -4.89 -17.21 9.04
N GLY A 265 -4.02 -18.20 8.79
CA GLY A 265 -2.75 -17.97 8.10
C GLY A 265 -1.86 -16.96 8.85
N TYR A 266 -1.83 -17.03 10.18
CA TYR A 266 -1.18 -16.05 11.03
C TYR A 266 -0.33 -16.74 12.11
N ASP A 267 0.98 -16.69 11.95
CA ASP A 267 1.93 -17.33 12.87
C ASP A 267 2.28 -16.44 14.08
N GLY A 268 1.98 -15.14 14.00
CA GLY A 268 2.24 -14.19 15.06
C GLY A 268 2.38 -12.75 14.54
N PRO A 269 2.62 -11.78 15.43
CA PRO A 269 2.80 -10.40 15.05
C PRO A 269 3.91 -10.23 14.02
N VAL A 270 3.59 -9.51 12.95
CA VAL A 270 4.54 -9.16 11.90
C VAL A 270 4.56 -7.65 11.77
N ALA A 271 5.76 -7.09 11.67
CA ALA A 271 5.97 -5.68 11.37
C ALA A 271 6.51 -5.51 9.95
N ARG A 272 6.02 -4.52 9.21
CA ARG A 272 6.50 -4.16 7.87
C ARG A 272 6.83 -2.68 7.86
N LEU A 273 7.93 -2.33 7.23
CA LEU A 273 8.33 -0.93 7.09
C LEU A 273 7.50 -0.28 5.98
N LEU A 274 6.99 0.92 6.24
CA LEU A 274 6.25 1.74 5.28
C LEU A 274 6.47 3.23 5.56
N TYR A 275 6.10 4.09 4.62
CA TYR A 275 5.96 5.53 4.87
C TYR A 275 4.53 5.85 5.29
N LEU A 276 4.35 6.51 6.42
CA LEU A 276 3.06 7.01 6.89
C LEU A 276 2.95 8.51 6.56
N PRO A 277 1.93 8.95 5.78
CA PRO A 277 1.71 10.38 5.56
C PRO A 277 1.38 11.12 6.87
N SER A 278 2.09 12.21 7.15
CA SER A 278 1.93 13.04 8.35
C SER A 278 2.13 14.51 8.00
N ASP A 279 1.14 15.39 8.23
CA ASP A 279 1.27 16.86 8.11
C ASP A 279 2.09 17.41 6.91
N GLY A 280 2.01 16.78 5.74
CA GLY A 280 2.70 17.21 4.51
C GLY A 280 4.09 16.62 4.29
N ASP A 281 4.53 15.71 5.16
CA ASP A 281 5.69 14.85 4.98
C ASP A 281 5.32 13.36 5.03
N LEU A 282 6.30 12.52 4.74
CA LEU A 282 6.24 11.07 4.87
C LEU A 282 7.17 10.61 5.98
N GLN A 283 6.63 9.91 6.97
CA GLN A 283 7.38 9.41 8.11
C GLN A 283 7.61 7.91 8.02
N LEU A 284 8.87 7.47 8.09
CA LEU A 284 9.19 6.05 8.07
C LEU A 284 8.67 5.37 9.35
N THR A 285 7.87 4.32 9.18
CA THR A 285 7.01 3.76 10.24
C THR A 285 6.93 2.24 10.11
N TRP A 286 6.98 1.53 11.23
CA TRP A 286 6.62 0.12 11.31
C TRP A 286 5.11 -0.04 11.42
N GLN A 287 4.50 -0.69 10.44
CA GLN A 287 3.15 -1.21 10.58
C GLN A 287 3.18 -2.59 11.21
N VAL A 288 2.53 -2.77 12.36
CA VAL A 288 2.44 -4.06 13.04
C VAL A 288 1.01 -4.60 12.98
N GLU A 289 0.84 -5.84 12.51
CA GLU A 289 -0.44 -6.55 12.56
C GLU A 289 -0.50 -7.55 13.71
N ILE A 290 -1.48 -7.38 14.60
CA ILE A 290 -1.66 -8.22 15.79
C ILE A 290 -3.05 -8.84 15.81
N ARG A 291 -3.13 -10.17 15.93
CA ARG A 291 -4.39 -10.90 16.15
C ARG A 291 -4.41 -11.54 17.54
N PRO A 292 -5.02 -10.88 18.55
CA PRO A 292 -5.06 -11.43 19.91
C PRO A 292 -6.06 -12.59 20.06
N ASN A 293 -7.01 -12.73 19.12
CA ASN A 293 -8.02 -13.79 19.11
C ASN A 293 -8.47 -14.08 17.66
N LEU A 294 -9.47 -14.95 17.48
CA LEU A 294 -9.98 -15.33 16.16
C LEU A 294 -10.73 -14.22 15.41
N ARG A 295 -11.25 -13.24 16.15
CA ARG A 295 -12.05 -12.15 15.61
C ARG A 295 -11.16 -10.94 15.32
N ASP A 296 -10.48 -10.45 16.35
CA ASP A 296 -9.85 -9.15 16.31
C ASP A 296 -8.54 -9.16 15.51
N ARG A 297 -8.38 -8.13 14.67
CA ARG A 297 -7.14 -7.80 13.98
C ARG A 297 -6.81 -6.35 14.24
N TYR A 298 -5.79 -6.09 15.04
CA TYR A 298 -5.29 -4.75 15.28
C TYR A 298 -4.18 -4.40 14.30
N ARG A 299 -4.20 -3.16 13.82
CA ARG A 299 -3.10 -2.56 13.08
C ARG A 299 -2.51 -1.42 13.90
N TYR A 300 -1.20 -1.43 14.03
CA TYR A 300 -0.41 -0.43 14.74
C TYR A 300 0.55 0.25 13.78
N PHE A 301 0.83 1.52 14.05
CA PHE A 301 1.83 2.33 13.37
C PHE A 301 2.80 2.83 14.42
N VAL A 302 4.03 2.36 14.35
CA VAL A 302 5.09 2.61 15.33
C VAL A 302 6.23 3.35 14.65
N ASP A 303 6.65 4.48 15.20
CA ASP A 303 7.75 5.28 14.68
C ASP A 303 9.01 4.40 14.50
N ALA A 304 9.63 4.46 13.30
CA ALA A 304 10.76 3.59 12.97
C ALA A 304 12.10 4.04 13.58
N GLU A 305 12.15 5.18 14.26
CA GLU A 305 13.30 5.67 15.02
C GLU A 305 13.08 5.58 16.53
N THR A 306 11.96 6.11 17.04
CA THR A 306 11.72 6.26 18.49
C THR A 306 11.02 5.06 19.12
N GLY A 307 10.22 4.32 18.35
CA GLY A 307 9.34 3.27 18.87
C GLY A 307 8.03 3.77 19.48
N ASP A 308 7.71 5.06 19.35
CA ASP A 308 6.44 5.61 19.78
C ASP A 308 5.28 5.07 18.92
N VAL A 309 4.15 4.74 19.55
CA VAL A 309 2.92 4.38 18.84
C VAL A 309 2.27 5.65 18.29
N LEU A 310 2.35 5.84 16.98
CA LEU A 310 1.81 6.99 16.25
C LEU A 310 0.29 6.89 16.08
N ASP A 311 -0.19 5.71 15.68
CA ASP A 311 -1.61 5.42 15.51
C ASP A 311 -1.89 3.92 15.67
N TRP A 312 -3.14 3.56 15.93
CA TRP A 312 -3.60 2.18 16.00
C TRP A 312 -5.12 2.08 15.90
N TYR A 313 -5.62 0.99 15.35
CA TYR A 313 -7.06 0.71 15.30
C TYR A 313 -7.36 -0.78 15.17
N ASN A 314 -8.60 -1.17 15.49
CA ASN A 314 -9.11 -2.50 15.19
C ASN A 314 -9.50 -2.56 13.70
N ALA A 315 -8.71 -3.26 12.90
CA ALA A 315 -8.87 -3.50 11.47
C ALA A 315 -9.68 -4.79 11.17
N THR A 316 -10.48 -5.27 12.13
CA THR A 316 -11.45 -6.34 11.90
C THR A 316 -12.49 -5.86 10.90
N ALA A 317 -12.73 -6.65 9.86
CA ALA A 317 -13.83 -6.39 8.96
C ALA A 317 -15.13 -6.67 9.71
N GLU A 318 -15.90 -5.63 9.98
CA GLU A 318 -17.26 -5.76 10.48
C GLU A 318 -18.18 -5.29 9.36
N ASP A 319 -19.09 -6.16 8.91
CA ASP A 319 -20.24 -5.69 8.15
C ASP A 319 -21.05 -4.81 9.10
N GLY A 320 -21.01 -3.50 8.87
CA GLY A 320 -21.88 -2.56 9.56
C GLY A 320 -23.36 -2.87 9.28
N PRO A 321 -24.29 -2.34 10.09
CA PRO A 321 -25.73 -2.45 9.81
C PRO A 321 -26.13 -1.76 8.49
#